data_AF-A0A530BDV7-F1
#
_entry.id   AF-A0A530BDV7-F1
#
_cell.length_a   1.000
_cell.length_b   1.000
_cell.length_c   1.000
_cell.angle_alpha   90.00
_cell.angle_beta   90.00
_cell.angle_gamma   90.00
#
_symmetry.space_group_name_H-M   'P 1'
#
loop_
_entity.id
_entity.type
_entity.pdbx_description
1 polymer ?
#
loop_
_entity_poly.entity_id
_entity_poly.type
_entity_poly.pdbx_seq_one_letter_code
_entity_poly.pdbx_strand_id
1 'polypeptide(L)'
;VREFLEDTIGAESMAKTVAVVATSDESAMMRRRAPDTAMCVAEHFRDQGHRVLLVLDSITRFAHALREVATGTGEPPVARGYPASVFTDLPKLLERAGPGAEGKGSITAIISVLVDGDDHNDPVADSVRGILDGHVVLDRVLAEQGRYPPVNPLSSISRLADKAWSPEQRVLVTRLKSMIARFEDTRDIRLLGAYQSGADAELDNAVRQVPLIYEALTQSPRDRASADPFADLARHLKGKLNGDQGD
;
A
#
# COMPACT_ATOMS: atom_id res chain seq x y z
N VAL A 1 -10.39 14.74 -9.97
CA VAL A 1 -9.14 14.65 -10.78
C VAL A 1 -8.44 16.00 -10.86
N ARG A 2 -9.09 17.07 -11.31
CA ARG A 2 -8.47 18.41 -11.40
C ARG A 2 -7.89 18.87 -10.05
N GLU A 3 -8.68 18.81 -8.98
CA GLU A 3 -8.25 19.12 -7.61
C GLU A 3 -7.02 18.32 -7.17
N PHE A 4 -6.96 17.02 -7.46
CA PHE A 4 -5.78 16.20 -7.16
C PHE A 4 -4.52 16.67 -7.91
N LEU A 5 -4.65 17.00 -9.21
CA LEU A 5 -3.53 17.45 -10.02
C LEU A 5 -3.06 18.86 -9.63
N GLU A 6 -3.98 19.76 -9.31
CA GLU A 6 -3.68 21.16 -8.99
C GLU A 6 -3.24 21.33 -7.52
N ASP A 7 -3.97 20.72 -6.58
CA ASP A 7 -3.82 20.98 -5.15
C ASP A 7 -2.96 19.94 -4.42
N THR A 8 -2.98 18.67 -4.85
CA THR A 8 -2.21 17.60 -4.18
C THR A 8 -0.82 17.42 -4.79
N ILE A 9 -0.71 17.38 -6.12
CA ILE A 9 0.60 17.26 -6.78
C ILE A 9 1.35 18.60 -6.72
N GLY A 10 0.64 19.70 -7.01
CA GLY A 10 1.20 21.05 -7.05
C GLY A 10 2.08 21.31 -8.28
N ALA A 11 2.28 22.61 -8.57
CA ALA A 11 2.92 23.06 -9.80
C ALA A 11 4.36 22.53 -9.99
N GLU A 12 5.13 22.41 -8.91
CA GLU A 12 6.52 21.93 -8.96
C GLU A 12 6.61 20.45 -9.38
N SER A 13 5.82 19.59 -8.74
CA SER A 13 5.82 18.17 -9.08
C SER A 13 5.19 17.93 -10.45
N MET A 14 4.22 18.75 -10.85
CA MET A 14 3.61 18.67 -12.18
C MET A 14 4.62 18.85 -13.33
N ALA A 15 5.72 19.58 -13.12
CA ALA A 15 6.77 19.74 -14.14
C ALA A 15 7.44 18.41 -14.55
N LYS A 16 7.32 17.36 -13.72
CA LYS A 16 7.84 16.01 -13.97
C LYS A 16 6.73 14.94 -14.00
N THR A 17 5.47 15.34 -14.07
CA THR A 17 4.32 14.44 -14.03
C THR A 17 3.62 14.41 -15.39
N VAL A 18 3.34 13.20 -15.87
CA VAL A 18 2.38 12.98 -16.96
C VAL A 18 1.11 12.39 -16.36
N ALA A 19 -0.02 13.07 -16.55
CA ALA A 19 -1.33 12.58 -16.12
C ALA A 19 -2.11 12.03 -17.32
N VAL A 20 -2.44 10.74 -17.28
CA VAL A 20 -3.36 10.10 -18.24
C VAL A 20 -4.68 9.87 -17.52
N VAL A 21 -5.77 10.45 -18.01
CA VAL A 21 -7.06 10.46 -17.32
C VAL A 21 -8.14 9.93 -18.25
N ALA A 22 -8.92 8.97 -17.75
CA ALA A 22 -10.21 8.58 -18.32
C ALA A 22 -11.25 8.60 -17.19
N THR A 23 -12.21 9.52 -17.26
CA THR A 23 -13.24 9.72 -16.24
C THR A 23 -14.36 8.68 -16.37
N SER A 24 -15.30 8.66 -15.42
CA SER A 24 -16.37 7.64 -15.38
C SER A 24 -17.39 7.76 -16.52
N ASP A 25 -17.52 8.94 -17.10
CA ASP A 25 -18.35 9.26 -18.27
C ASP A 25 -17.71 8.84 -19.59
N GLU A 26 -16.43 8.47 -19.58
CA GLU A 26 -15.73 7.93 -20.74
C GLU A 26 -16.12 6.47 -21.02
N SER A 27 -16.05 6.10 -22.32
CA SER A 27 -16.33 4.73 -22.76
C SER A 27 -15.41 3.71 -22.07
N ALA A 28 -15.89 2.47 -21.92
CA ALA A 28 -15.07 1.38 -21.38
C ALA A 28 -13.76 1.19 -22.15
N MET A 29 -13.77 1.44 -23.46
CA MET A 29 -12.57 1.37 -24.27
C MET A 29 -11.53 2.43 -23.86
N MET A 30 -11.96 3.67 -23.61
CA MET A 30 -11.07 4.74 -23.13
C MET A 30 -10.52 4.43 -21.73
N ARG A 31 -11.38 4.00 -20.81
CA ARG A 31 -10.97 3.57 -19.46
C ARG A 31 -10.00 2.39 -19.49
N ARG A 32 -10.18 1.44 -20.42
CA ARG A 32 -9.22 0.34 -20.65
C ARG A 32 -7.88 0.85 -21.18
N ARG A 33 -7.88 1.82 -22.10
CA ARG A 33 -6.65 2.32 -22.73
C ARG A 33 -5.80 3.22 -21.82
N ALA A 34 -6.39 3.90 -20.84
CA ALA A 34 -5.66 4.85 -20.00
C ALA A 34 -4.49 4.22 -19.22
N PRO A 35 -4.66 3.08 -18.50
CA PRO A 35 -3.55 2.40 -17.83
C PRO A 35 -2.44 1.94 -18.77
N ASP A 36 -2.81 1.37 -19.93
CA ASP A 36 -1.85 0.97 -20.96
C ASP A 36 -1.03 2.16 -21.46
N THR A 37 -1.70 3.30 -21.69
CA THR A 37 -1.07 4.53 -22.17
C THR A 37 -0.10 5.08 -21.12
N ALA A 38 -0.52 5.12 -19.85
CA ALA A 38 0.33 5.54 -18.74
C ALA A 38 1.58 4.64 -18.60
N MET A 39 1.41 3.32 -18.73
CA MET A 39 2.52 2.38 -18.72
C MET A 39 3.48 2.59 -19.91
N CYS A 40 2.95 2.81 -21.13
CA CYS A 40 3.80 3.12 -22.29
C CYS A 40 4.63 4.39 -22.08
N VAL A 41 4.04 5.44 -21.49
CA VAL A 41 4.77 6.66 -21.13
C VAL A 41 5.86 6.35 -20.08
N ALA A 42 5.55 5.55 -19.07
CA ALA A 42 6.52 5.16 -18.06
C ALA A 42 7.68 4.35 -18.65
N GLU A 43 7.40 3.43 -19.57
CA GLU A 43 8.40 2.66 -20.30
C GLU A 43 9.30 3.53 -21.16
N HIS A 44 8.75 4.56 -21.81
CA HIS A 44 9.55 5.52 -22.57
C HIS A 44 10.61 6.20 -21.70
N PHE A 45 10.22 6.72 -20.53
CA PHE A 45 11.16 7.38 -19.62
C PHE A 45 12.13 6.38 -18.95
N ARG A 46 11.66 5.18 -18.59
CA ARG A 46 12.53 4.09 -18.13
C ARG A 46 13.63 3.80 -19.14
N ASP A 47 13.26 3.70 -20.42
CA ASP A 47 14.18 3.36 -21.49
C ASP A 47 15.21 4.45 -21.79
N GLN A 48 14.94 5.69 -21.35
CA GLN A 48 15.89 6.80 -21.34
C GLN A 48 16.79 6.84 -20.09
N GLY A 49 16.69 5.85 -19.19
CA GLY A 49 17.51 5.77 -17.98
C GLY A 49 16.85 6.35 -16.72
N HIS A 50 15.60 6.82 -16.80
CA HIS A 50 14.95 7.45 -15.64
C HIS A 50 14.38 6.44 -14.64
N ARG A 51 14.34 6.85 -13.37
CA ARG A 51 13.58 6.17 -12.31
C ARG A 51 12.19 6.76 -12.27
N VAL A 52 11.22 6.00 -12.77
CA VAL A 52 9.82 6.43 -12.94
C VAL A 52 8.96 5.86 -11.83
N LEU A 53 8.14 6.72 -11.22
CA LEU A 53 7.03 6.31 -10.35
C LEU A 53 5.75 6.30 -11.18
N LEU A 54 5.13 5.12 -11.34
CA LEU A 54 3.80 4.97 -11.93
C LEU A 54 2.78 4.84 -10.81
N VAL A 55 1.82 5.77 -10.73
CA VAL A 55 0.68 5.65 -9.82
C VAL A 55 -0.56 5.31 -10.65
N LEU A 56 -1.18 4.16 -10.38
CA LEU A 56 -2.37 3.69 -11.06
C LEU A 56 -3.55 3.64 -10.08
N ASP A 57 -4.53 4.53 -10.27
CA ASP A 57 -5.75 4.61 -9.46
C ASP A 57 -7.02 4.45 -10.35
N SER A 58 -7.62 3.26 -10.48
CA SER A 58 -7.31 2.00 -9.79
C SER A 58 -7.32 0.81 -10.74
N ILE A 59 -6.62 -0.28 -10.35
CA ILE A 59 -6.66 -1.52 -11.13
C ILE A 59 -8.05 -2.17 -11.11
N THR A 60 -8.84 -1.95 -10.06
CA THR A 60 -10.24 -2.41 -9.99
C THR A 60 -11.08 -1.75 -11.09
N ARG A 61 -10.94 -0.43 -11.31
CA ARG A 61 -11.65 0.27 -12.38
C ARG A 61 -11.18 -0.14 -13.77
N PHE A 62 -9.90 -0.49 -13.92
CA PHE A 62 -9.39 -1.10 -15.14
C PHE A 62 -10.01 -2.48 -15.39
N ALA A 63 -10.09 -3.34 -14.37
CA ALA A 63 -10.74 -4.65 -14.46
C ALA A 63 -12.23 -4.53 -14.81
N HIS A 64 -12.95 -3.54 -14.26
CA HIS A 64 -14.33 -3.24 -14.65
C HIS A 64 -14.45 -2.85 -16.13
N ALA A 65 -13.54 -2.02 -16.63
CA ALA A 65 -13.51 -1.63 -18.04
C ALA A 65 -13.22 -2.84 -18.96
N LEU A 66 -12.28 -3.71 -18.58
CA LEU A 66 -12.01 -4.95 -19.30
C LEU A 66 -13.24 -5.86 -19.33
N ARG A 67 -13.91 -6.05 -18.18
CA ARG A 67 -15.16 -6.81 -18.07
C ARG A 67 -16.22 -6.29 -19.03
N GLU A 68 -16.49 -4.98 -19.01
CA GLU A 68 -17.52 -4.36 -19.83
C GLU A 68 -17.23 -4.55 -21.34
N VAL A 69 -15.97 -4.36 -21.75
CA VAL A 69 -15.56 -4.61 -23.15
C VAL A 69 -15.72 -6.08 -23.52
N ALA A 70 -15.26 -7.01 -22.68
CA ALA A 70 -15.32 -8.45 -22.93
C ALA A 70 -16.77 -8.97 -23.00
N THR A 71 -17.63 -8.52 -22.08
CA THR A 71 -19.07 -8.83 -22.11
C THR A 71 -19.73 -8.25 -23.35
N GLY A 72 -19.37 -7.03 -23.78
CA GLY A 72 -19.84 -6.44 -25.03
C GLY A 72 -19.46 -7.26 -26.28
N THR A 73 -18.37 -8.03 -26.22
CA THR A 73 -17.96 -8.96 -27.29
C THR A 73 -18.53 -10.37 -27.14
N GLY A 74 -19.36 -10.63 -26.13
CA GLY A 74 -20.02 -11.92 -25.90
C GLY A 74 -19.21 -12.94 -25.10
N GLU A 75 -18.13 -12.53 -24.42
CA GLU A 75 -17.36 -13.43 -23.56
C GLU A 75 -18.15 -13.76 -22.27
N PRO A 76 -18.33 -15.04 -21.92
CA PRO A 76 -19.09 -15.42 -20.74
C PRO A 76 -18.33 -15.12 -19.43
N PRO A 77 -19.03 -14.78 -18.33
CA PRO A 77 -18.40 -14.60 -17.03
C PRO A 77 -17.95 -15.93 -16.41
N VAL A 78 -16.81 -15.93 -15.73
CA VAL A 78 -16.22 -17.12 -15.11
C VAL A 78 -16.05 -16.96 -13.59
N ALA A 79 -15.55 -15.83 -13.12
CA ALA A 79 -15.31 -15.59 -11.68
C ALA A 79 -16.08 -14.35 -11.21
N ARG A 80 -17.18 -14.55 -10.47
CA ARG A 80 -18.04 -13.48 -9.92
C ARG A 80 -18.39 -12.39 -10.95
N GLY A 81 -18.73 -12.81 -12.18
CA GLY A 81 -19.10 -11.88 -13.25
C GLY A 81 -17.95 -11.37 -14.12
N TYR A 82 -16.69 -11.67 -13.80
CA TYR A 82 -15.54 -11.35 -14.66
C TYR A 82 -15.28 -12.46 -15.69
N PRO A 83 -15.16 -12.11 -16.99
CA PRO A 83 -14.65 -12.99 -18.03
C PRO A 83 -13.20 -13.41 -17.79
N ALA A 84 -12.77 -14.51 -18.40
CA ALA A 84 -11.42 -15.06 -18.23
C ALA A 84 -10.33 -14.13 -18.78
N SER A 85 -10.64 -13.38 -19.85
CA SER A 85 -9.73 -12.41 -20.46
C SER A 85 -9.25 -11.34 -19.47
N VAL A 86 -10.08 -10.95 -18.50
CA VAL A 86 -9.72 -9.94 -17.49
C VAL A 86 -8.49 -10.41 -16.70
N PHE A 87 -8.49 -11.65 -16.23
CA PHE A 87 -7.39 -12.23 -15.45
C PHE A 87 -6.16 -12.55 -16.31
N THR A 88 -6.32 -12.59 -17.64
CA THR A 88 -5.20 -12.73 -18.58
C THR A 88 -4.58 -11.36 -18.90
N ASP A 89 -5.35 -10.29 -18.90
CA ASP A 89 -4.90 -8.93 -19.23
C ASP A 89 -4.30 -8.19 -18.03
N LEU A 90 -4.72 -8.52 -16.79
CA LEU A 90 -4.14 -7.93 -15.58
C LEU A 90 -2.62 -8.17 -15.47
N PRO A 91 -2.08 -9.41 -15.54
CA PRO A 91 -0.63 -9.64 -15.51
C PRO A 91 0.11 -8.91 -16.64
N LYS A 92 -0.44 -8.91 -17.87
CA LYS A 92 0.19 -8.26 -19.03
C LYS A 92 0.45 -6.77 -18.81
N LEU A 93 -0.44 -6.09 -18.08
CA LEU A 93 -0.22 -4.70 -17.70
C LEU A 93 0.79 -4.59 -16.56
N LEU A 94 0.61 -5.38 -15.49
CA LEU A 94 1.34 -5.21 -14.24
C LEU A 94 2.81 -5.64 -14.33
N GLU A 95 3.11 -6.72 -15.06
CA GLU A 95 4.47 -7.27 -15.22
C GLU A 95 5.39 -6.38 -16.08
N ARG A 96 4.85 -5.32 -16.69
CA ARG A 96 5.64 -4.32 -17.42
C ARG A 96 6.41 -3.38 -16.51
N ALA A 97 6.02 -3.27 -15.24
CA ALA A 97 6.75 -2.50 -14.23
C ALA A 97 7.99 -3.28 -13.74
N GLY A 98 8.98 -2.55 -13.23
CA GLY A 98 10.22 -3.13 -12.73
C GLY A 98 11.49 -2.51 -13.34
N PRO A 99 12.67 -3.08 -13.06
CA PRO A 99 13.92 -2.64 -13.65
C PRO A 99 13.92 -2.88 -15.16
N GLY A 100 14.45 -1.91 -15.92
CA GLY A 100 14.70 -2.09 -17.35
C GLY A 100 15.90 -3.01 -17.61
N ALA A 101 16.19 -3.24 -18.90
CA ALA A 101 17.42 -3.91 -19.32
C ALA A 101 18.67 -3.17 -18.84
N GLU A 102 19.82 -3.84 -18.88
CA GLU A 102 21.10 -3.24 -18.45
C GLU A 102 21.34 -1.87 -19.12
N GLY A 103 21.68 -0.87 -18.30
CA GLY A 103 21.86 0.52 -18.74
C GLY A 103 20.57 1.36 -18.84
N LYS A 104 19.39 0.77 -18.65
CA LYS A 104 18.10 1.48 -18.58
C LYS A 104 17.70 1.80 -17.13
N GLY A 105 16.65 2.60 -16.99
CA GLY A 105 16.07 3.00 -15.72
C GLY A 105 15.14 1.96 -15.11
N SER A 106 14.19 2.39 -14.30
CA SER A 106 13.24 1.49 -13.61
C SER A 106 11.85 2.11 -13.50
N ILE A 107 10.81 1.28 -13.46
CA ILE A 107 9.44 1.69 -13.11
C ILE A 107 9.09 1.08 -11.76
N THR A 108 8.81 1.93 -10.76
CA THR A 108 8.16 1.51 -9.51
C THR A 108 6.68 1.84 -9.62
N ALA A 109 5.82 0.85 -9.47
CA ALA A 109 4.38 1.03 -9.57
C ALA A 109 3.70 1.02 -8.19
N ILE A 110 2.86 2.01 -7.93
CA ILE A 110 1.91 2.03 -6.80
C ILE A 110 0.51 1.94 -7.41
N ILE A 111 -0.19 0.86 -7.08
CA ILE A 111 -1.46 0.51 -7.70
C ILE A 111 -2.52 0.41 -6.61
N SER A 112 -3.57 1.23 -6.69
CA SER A 112 -4.68 1.11 -5.77
C SER A 112 -5.61 -0.03 -6.20
N VAL A 113 -6.10 -0.76 -5.20
CA VAL A 113 -7.13 -1.79 -5.34
C VAL A 113 -8.30 -1.34 -4.47
N LEU A 114 -9.47 -1.21 -5.08
CA LEU A 114 -10.71 -0.92 -4.35
C LEU A 114 -11.35 -2.25 -4.01
N VAL A 115 -11.52 -2.52 -2.72
CA VAL A 115 -12.20 -3.71 -2.20
C VAL A 115 -13.51 -3.24 -1.58
N ASP A 116 -14.62 -3.74 -2.11
CA ASP A 116 -15.94 -3.41 -1.59
C ASP A 116 -16.19 -4.18 -0.29
N GLY A 117 -16.34 -3.44 0.82
CA GLY A 117 -16.84 -3.89 2.13
C GLY A 117 -16.28 -5.22 2.64
N ASP A 118 -15.12 -5.20 3.31
CA ASP A 118 -14.45 -6.33 3.99
C ASP A 118 -14.34 -7.67 3.23
N ASP A 119 -14.79 -7.75 1.96
CA ASP A 119 -14.75 -8.95 1.14
C ASP A 119 -13.35 -9.12 0.55
N HIS A 120 -12.49 -9.73 1.36
CA HIS A 120 -11.14 -10.12 0.95
C HIS A 120 -11.13 -11.18 -0.17
N ASN A 121 -12.30 -11.69 -0.59
CA ASN A 121 -12.47 -12.61 -1.72
C ASN A 121 -12.90 -11.91 -3.03
N ASP A 122 -12.67 -10.61 -3.18
CA ASP A 122 -12.73 -9.96 -4.49
C ASP A 122 -11.70 -10.60 -5.45
N PRO A 123 -12.13 -11.12 -6.63
CA PRO A 123 -11.25 -11.87 -7.52
C PRO A 123 -10.17 -10.99 -8.16
N VAL A 124 -10.40 -9.68 -8.30
CA VAL A 124 -9.37 -8.75 -8.80
C VAL A 124 -8.31 -8.55 -7.74
N ALA A 125 -8.71 -8.29 -6.49
CA ALA A 125 -7.80 -8.14 -5.36
C ALA A 125 -6.95 -9.40 -5.14
N ASP A 126 -7.57 -10.59 -5.22
CA ASP A 126 -6.85 -11.86 -5.09
C ASP A 126 -5.83 -12.08 -6.22
N SER A 127 -6.25 -11.89 -7.47
CA SER A 127 -5.37 -11.99 -8.64
C SER A 127 -4.19 -11.02 -8.54
N VAL A 128 -4.46 -9.75 -8.22
CA VAL A 128 -3.44 -8.70 -8.07
C VAL A 128 -2.48 -9.02 -6.92
N ARG A 129 -2.97 -9.54 -5.78
CA ARG A 129 -2.13 -9.97 -4.65
C ARG A 129 -1.17 -11.11 -5.05
N GLY A 130 -1.57 -11.98 -5.96
CA GLY A 130 -0.71 -13.01 -6.54
C GLY A 130 0.44 -12.40 -7.37
N ILE A 131 0.11 -11.41 -8.21
CA ILE A 131 1.01 -10.81 -9.20
C ILE A 131 2.02 -9.84 -8.56
N LEU A 132 1.59 -9.00 -7.61
CA LEU A 132 2.42 -7.91 -7.08
C LEU A 132 3.48 -8.36 -6.06
N ASP A 133 4.54 -7.57 -5.95
CA ASP A 133 5.66 -7.77 -5.01
C ASP A 133 5.35 -7.37 -3.56
N GLY A 134 4.13 -6.98 -3.25
CA GLY A 134 3.73 -6.52 -1.93
C GLY A 134 2.38 -5.80 -1.94
N HIS A 135 1.90 -5.44 -0.76
CA HIS A 135 0.70 -4.65 -0.60
C HIS A 135 0.73 -3.90 0.74
N VAL A 136 0.10 -2.72 0.74
CA VAL A 136 -0.16 -1.91 1.92
C VAL A 136 -1.67 -1.92 2.14
N VAL A 137 -2.11 -2.51 3.24
CA VAL A 137 -3.54 -2.59 3.60
C VAL A 137 -3.92 -1.34 4.37
N LEU A 138 -4.89 -0.60 3.84
CA LEU A 138 -5.54 0.51 4.52
C LEU A 138 -6.79 -0.03 5.24
N ASP A 139 -6.81 0.08 6.55
CA ASP A 139 -7.83 -0.50 7.42
C ASP A 139 -8.81 0.58 7.88
N ARG A 140 -10.10 0.35 7.60
CA ARG A 140 -11.17 1.28 7.96
C ARG A 140 -11.28 1.50 9.46
N VAL A 141 -11.06 0.47 10.27
CA VAL A 141 -11.14 0.57 11.74
C VAL A 141 -10.04 1.51 12.26
N LEU A 142 -8.84 1.47 11.68
CA LEU A 142 -7.76 2.39 12.05
C LEU A 142 -8.10 3.84 11.70
N ALA A 143 -8.71 4.06 10.53
CA ALA A 143 -9.18 5.39 10.11
C ALA A 143 -10.28 5.93 11.04
N GLU A 144 -11.26 5.11 11.41
CA GLU A 144 -12.33 5.46 12.36
C GLU A 144 -11.81 5.78 13.77
N GLN A 145 -10.65 5.22 14.14
CA GLN A 145 -9.92 5.55 15.37
C GLN A 145 -9.07 6.83 15.26
N GLY A 146 -9.07 7.50 14.10
CA GLY A 146 -8.28 8.71 13.88
C GLY A 146 -6.78 8.46 13.62
N ARG A 147 -6.37 7.22 13.34
CA ARG A 147 -4.98 6.87 13.05
C ARG A 147 -4.70 6.97 11.56
N TYR A 148 -3.87 7.92 11.17
CA TYR A 148 -3.48 8.17 9.77
C TYR A 148 -1.96 8.17 9.60
N PRO A 149 -1.42 7.61 8.49
CA PRO A 149 -2.13 6.82 7.49
C PRO A 149 -2.68 5.52 8.11
N PRO A 150 -3.88 5.05 7.71
CA PRO A 150 -4.57 3.92 8.35
C PRO A 150 -3.97 2.58 7.91
N VAL A 151 -2.65 2.44 7.95
CA VAL A 151 -1.92 1.26 7.48
C VAL A 151 -1.92 0.20 8.57
N ASN A 152 -2.36 -1.00 8.22
CA ASN A 152 -2.22 -2.17 9.08
C ASN A 152 -0.89 -2.89 8.78
N PRO A 153 0.13 -2.82 9.66
CA PRO A 153 1.45 -3.41 9.41
C PRO A 153 1.47 -4.95 9.49
N LEU A 154 0.48 -5.57 10.15
CA LEU A 154 0.39 -7.03 10.24
C LEU A 154 -0.18 -7.61 8.94
N SER A 155 -1.17 -6.93 8.36
CA SER A 155 -1.80 -7.32 7.09
C SER A 155 -1.07 -6.81 5.86
N SER A 156 -0.02 -6.00 6.03
CA SER A 156 0.80 -5.47 4.93
C SER A 156 2.12 -6.23 4.77
N ILE A 157 2.64 -6.27 3.54
CA ILE A 157 3.90 -6.94 3.24
C ILE A 157 4.62 -6.29 2.05
N SER A 158 5.95 -6.32 2.08
CA SER A 158 6.79 -6.16 0.89
C SER A 158 7.65 -7.42 0.76
N ARG A 159 7.48 -8.16 -0.34
CA ARG A 159 8.21 -9.42 -0.62
C ARG A 159 9.69 -9.19 -0.89
N LEU A 160 10.07 -7.96 -1.21
CA LEU A 160 11.46 -7.55 -1.46
C LEU A 160 12.10 -6.86 -0.26
N ALA A 161 11.38 -6.67 0.85
CA ALA A 161 11.87 -5.93 2.01
C ALA A 161 13.19 -6.50 2.57
N ASP A 162 13.34 -7.82 2.56
CA ASP A 162 14.55 -8.49 3.03
C ASP A 162 15.80 -8.13 2.22
N LYS A 163 15.65 -7.66 0.98
CA LYS A 163 16.77 -7.16 0.16
C LYS A 163 17.15 -5.72 0.50
N ALA A 164 16.23 -4.96 1.11
CA ALA A 164 16.41 -3.56 1.46
C ALA A 164 16.93 -3.34 2.88
N TRP A 165 16.70 -4.30 3.78
CA TRP A 165 17.09 -4.20 5.19
C TRP A 165 18.50 -4.71 5.47
N SER A 166 19.19 -4.06 6.41
CA SER A 166 20.36 -4.65 7.07
C SER A 166 19.94 -5.86 7.93
N PRO A 167 20.88 -6.75 8.31
CA PRO A 167 20.58 -7.84 9.25
C PRO A 167 19.94 -7.37 10.56
N GLU A 168 20.40 -6.24 11.10
CA GLU A 168 19.89 -5.66 12.34
C GLU A 168 18.47 -5.09 12.16
N GLN A 169 18.23 -4.40 11.03
CA GLN A 169 16.90 -3.91 10.69
C GLN A 169 15.90 -5.06 10.53
N ARG A 170 16.30 -6.16 9.89
CA ARG A 170 15.44 -7.36 9.77
C ARG A 170 15.04 -7.90 11.14
N VAL A 171 16.00 -8.09 12.05
CA VAL A 171 15.72 -8.56 13.43
C VAL A 171 14.79 -7.59 14.15
N LEU A 172 15.01 -6.29 14.01
CA LEU A 172 14.16 -5.26 14.61
C LEU A 172 12.72 -5.32 14.08
N VAL A 173 12.53 -5.35 12.76
CA VAL A 173 11.19 -5.41 12.17
C VAL A 173 10.45 -6.68 12.58
N THR A 174 11.12 -7.84 12.59
CA THR A 174 10.52 -9.09 13.07
C THR A 174 10.05 -8.95 14.52
N ARG A 175 10.87 -8.40 15.41
CA ARG A 175 10.49 -8.17 16.82
C ARG A 175 9.32 -7.21 16.95
N LEU A 176 9.32 -6.10 16.19
CA LEU A 176 8.21 -5.15 16.18
C LEU A 176 6.90 -5.81 15.72
N LYS A 177 6.93 -6.59 14.63
CA LYS A 177 5.74 -7.31 14.15
C LYS A 177 5.24 -8.33 15.16
N SER A 178 6.11 -9.12 15.79
CA SER A 178 5.73 -10.07 16.82
C SER A 178 5.10 -9.38 18.04
N MET A 179 5.65 -8.24 18.46
CA MET A 179 5.11 -7.46 19.58
C MET A 179 3.75 -6.86 19.25
N ILE A 180 3.58 -6.29 18.05
CA ILE A 180 2.30 -5.78 17.56
C ILE A 180 1.27 -6.92 17.49
N ALA A 181 1.64 -8.08 16.95
CA ALA A 181 0.75 -9.25 16.90
C ALA A 181 0.29 -9.67 18.30
N ARG A 182 1.22 -9.79 19.26
CA ARG A 182 0.88 -10.14 20.66
C ARG A 182 -0.06 -9.12 21.30
N PHE A 183 0.15 -7.83 21.05
CA PHE A 183 -0.73 -6.77 21.54
C PHE A 183 -2.14 -6.90 20.96
N GLU A 184 -2.25 -7.16 19.66
CA GLU A 184 -3.55 -7.27 18.99
C GLU A 184 -4.30 -8.57 19.35
N ASP A 185 -3.62 -9.71 19.39
CA ASP A 185 -4.21 -11.02 19.76
C ASP A 185 -4.76 -11.04 21.19
N THR A 186 -4.29 -10.14 22.06
CA THR A 186 -4.71 -10.03 23.46
C THR A 186 -5.68 -8.88 23.71
N ARG A 187 -6.18 -8.21 22.65
CA ARG A 187 -7.11 -7.08 22.77
C ARG A 187 -8.33 -7.42 23.64
N ASP A 188 -8.99 -8.55 23.39
CA ASP A 188 -10.21 -8.93 24.12
C ASP A 188 -9.95 -9.21 25.60
N ILE A 189 -8.87 -9.92 25.93
CA ILE A 189 -8.45 -10.20 27.31
C ILE A 189 -8.20 -8.89 28.06
N ARG A 190 -7.55 -7.92 27.41
CA ARG A 190 -7.27 -6.60 27.99
C ARG A 190 -8.54 -5.79 28.18
N LEU A 191 -9.47 -5.82 27.22
CA LEU A 191 -10.76 -5.12 27.32
C LEU A 191 -11.65 -5.68 28.45
N LEU A 192 -11.59 -7.00 28.70
CA LEU A 192 -12.31 -7.65 29.79
C LEU A 192 -11.64 -7.45 31.17
N GLY A 193 -10.51 -6.74 31.25
CA GLY A 193 -9.78 -6.51 32.50
C GLY A 193 -9.06 -7.74 33.05
N ALA A 194 -8.91 -8.79 32.24
CA ALA A 194 -8.26 -10.04 32.64
C ALA A 194 -6.72 -10.00 32.50
N TYR A 195 -6.18 -8.94 31.91
CA TYR A 195 -4.73 -8.69 31.88
C TYR A 195 -4.21 -8.27 33.25
N GLN A 196 -3.20 -8.98 33.75
CA GLN A 196 -2.49 -8.67 34.99
C GLN A 196 -1.01 -8.42 34.68
N SER A 197 -0.51 -7.26 35.08
CA SER A 197 0.90 -6.93 34.87
C SER A 197 1.81 -7.83 35.71
N GLY A 198 2.95 -8.25 35.14
CA GLY A 198 3.95 -9.10 35.77
C GLY A 198 3.74 -10.60 35.56
N ALA A 199 2.59 -11.01 35.03
CA ALA A 199 2.29 -12.42 34.73
C ALA A 199 2.95 -12.92 33.43
N ASP A 200 3.10 -12.02 32.44
CA ASP A 200 3.70 -12.31 31.14
C ASP A 200 4.56 -11.11 30.72
N ALA A 201 5.88 -11.27 30.83
CA ALA A 201 6.83 -10.20 30.53
C ALA A 201 6.81 -9.75 29.07
N GLU A 202 6.47 -10.64 28.12
CA GLU A 202 6.37 -10.28 26.71
C GLU A 202 5.10 -9.46 26.45
N LEU A 203 3.97 -9.86 27.03
CA LEU A 203 2.73 -9.10 26.96
C LEU A 203 2.84 -7.75 27.67
N ASP A 204 3.47 -7.70 28.85
CA ASP A 204 3.74 -6.45 29.57
C ASP A 204 4.56 -5.48 28.73
N ASN A 205 5.52 -5.99 27.96
CA ASN A 205 6.30 -5.18 27.03
C ASN A 205 5.43 -4.68 25.87
N ALA A 206 4.64 -5.56 25.26
CA ALA A 206 3.75 -5.20 24.16
C ALA A 206 2.72 -4.14 24.57
N VAL A 207 2.07 -4.29 25.73
CA VAL A 207 1.09 -3.34 26.27
C VAL A 207 1.71 -1.96 26.51
N ARG A 208 2.97 -1.89 26.95
CA ARG A 208 3.69 -0.62 27.14
C ARG A 208 4.19 0.02 25.85
N GLN A 209 4.76 -0.76 24.93
CA GLN A 209 5.49 -0.23 23.78
C GLN A 209 4.63 -0.02 22.53
N VAL A 210 3.66 -0.91 22.26
CA VAL A 210 2.88 -0.85 21.01
C VAL A 210 2.07 0.44 20.86
N PRO A 211 1.45 1.02 21.92
CA PRO A 211 0.81 2.32 21.81
C PRO A 211 1.76 3.43 21.32
N LEU A 212 3.01 3.43 21.80
CA LEU A 212 4.04 4.40 21.38
C LEU A 212 4.52 4.14 19.94
N ILE A 213 4.60 2.87 19.53
CA ILE A 213 4.89 2.51 18.14
C ILE A 213 3.78 3.03 17.22
N TYR A 214 2.51 2.87 17.61
CA TYR A 214 1.37 3.36 16.85
C TYR A 214 1.28 4.89 16.80
N GLU A 215 1.66 5.57 17.88
CA GLU A 215 1.85 7.02 17.88
C GLU A 215 2.92 7.42 16.86
N ALA A 216 4.09 6.76 16.86
CA ALA A 216 5.18 7.04 15.93
C ALA A 216 4.84 6.77 14.45
N LEU A 217 3.93 5.82 14.18
CA LEU A 217 3.45 5.53 12.84
C LEU A 217 2.37 6.51 12.36
N THR A 218 1.81 7.33 13.24
CA THR A 218 0.83 8.34 12.87
C THR A 218 1.53 9.54 12.25
N GLN A 219 1.12 9.92 11.03
CA GLN A 219 1.73 10.98 10.24
C GLN A 219 0.67 11.82 9.51
N SER A 220 0.91 13.12 9.44
CA SER A 220 0.19 14.12 8.64
C SER A 220 0.92 14.39 7.33
N PRO A 221 0.23 14.80 6.25
CA PRO A 221 0.89 15.29 5.02
C PRO A 221 1.84 16.49 5.23
N ARG A 222 1.74 17.18 6.37
CA ARG A 222 2.63 18.30 6.75
C ARG A 222 3.92 17.84 7.44
N ASP A 223 3.98 16.57 7.84
CA ASP A 223 5.16 16.03 8.49
C ASP A 223 6.31 15.93 7.49
N ARG A 224 7.53 16.06 8.01
CA ARG A 224 8.72 15.98 7.16
C ARG A 224 8.93 14.56 6.69
N ALA A 225 9.38 14.41 5.45
CA ALA A 225 9.84 13.13 4.95
C ALA A 225 10.94 12.56 5.87
N SER A 226 10.78 11.30 6.23
CA SER A 226 11.77 10.57 7.04
C SER A 226 12.97 10.19 6.18
N ALA A 227 14.17 10.58 6.60
CA ALA A 227 15.42 10.15 5.98
C ALA A 227 15.91 8.80 6.54
N ASP A 228 15.54 8.50 7.79
CA ASP A 228 15.83 7.23 8.45
C ASP A 228 14.67 6.85 9.38
N PRO A 229 13.70 6.04 8.90
CA PRO A 229 12.52 5.70 9.67
C PRO A 229 12.83 4.87 10.93
N PHE A 230 13.96 4.14 10.94
CA PHE A 230 14.36 3.36 12.10
C PHE A 230 14.92 4.26 13.20
N ALA A 231 15.76 5.24 12.84
CA ALA A 231 16.24 6.24 13.78
C ALA A 231 15.11 7.13 14.31
N ASP A 232 14.14 7.47 13.46
CA ASP A 232 12.97 8.26 13.85
C ASP A 232 12.13 7.53 14.91
N LEU A 233 11.82 6.26 14.67
CA LEU A 233 11.12 5.41 15.64
C LEU A 233 11.93 5.29 16.95
N ALA A 234 13.23 5.03 16.87
CA ALA A 234 14.08 4.91 18.05
C ALA A 234 14.11 6.20 18.88
N ARG A 235 14.17 7.37 18.21
CA ARG A 235 14.10 8.68 18.87
C ARG A 235 12.75 8.91 19.54
N HIS A 236 11.66 8.58 18.86
CA HIS A 236 10.31 8.70 19.41
C HIS A 236 10.15 7.87 20.69
N LEU A 237 10.52 6.59 20.64
CA LEU A 237 10.43 5.68 21.78
C LEU A 237 11.30 6.15 22.96
N LYS A 238 12.54 6.59 22.71
CA LYS A 238 13.43 7.14 23.75
C LYS A 238 12.89 8.42 24.38
N GLY A 239 12.33 9.31 23.57
CA GLY A 239 11.77 10.59 24.05
C GLY A 239 10.61 10.38 25.02
N LYS A 240 9.74 9.42 24.75
CA LYS A 240 8.59 9.08 25.60
C LYS A 240 8.99 8.36 26.89
N LEU A 241 9.94 7.42 26.79
CA LEU A 241 10.48 6.72 27.97
C LEU A 241 11.17 7.65 28.98
N ASN A 242 11.80 8.72 28.51
CA ASN A 242 12.44 9.72 29.37
C ASN A 242 11.44 10.74 29.94
N GLY A 243 10.30 10.97 29.27
CA GLY A 243 9.24 11.85 29.76
C GLY A 243 8.46 11.24 30.94
N ASP A 244 8.25 9.93 30.95
CA ASP A 244 7.58 9.18 32.03
C ASP A 244 8.40 9.06 33.32
N GLN A 245 9.69 9.44 33.31
CA GLN A 245 10.54 9.46 34.53
C GLN A 245 10.59 10.84 35.20
N GLY A 246 9.82 11.82 34.68
CA GLY A 246 9.87 13.22 35.10
C GLY A 246 8.68 13.76 35.89
N ASP A 247 7.66 12.94 36.17
CA ASP A 247 6.48 13.30 36.98
C ASP A 247 6.36 12.43 38.24
#